data_AF-A0A0G4EFB5-F1
#
_entry.id   AF-A0A0G4EFB5-F1
#
_cell.length_a   1.000
_cell.length_b   1.000
_cell.length_c   1.000
_cell.angle_alpha   90.00
_cell.angle_beta   90.00
_cell.angle_gamma   90.00
#
_symmetry.space_group_name_H-M   'P 1'
#
loop_
_entity.id
_entity.type
_entity.pdbx_description
1 polymer ?
#
loop_
_entity_poly.entity_id
_entity_poly.type
_entity_poly.pdbx_seq_one_letter_code
_entity_poly.pdbx_strand_id
1 'polypeptide(L)'
;MTHGTVCLNVGRDDAVWAVEVKLQYKEGIPAKKQTLTHQSITMDNNHKIADYKVREHGTLQLYLPVRAGTFHITSGRHGFEASSNCLANELSMLQGMDETSAKLVEAWDVRDDVLKLIGEVTNAFDNMVMLTNVLLAKLRQT
;
A
#
# COMPACT_ATOMS: atom_id res chain seq x y z
N MET A 1 17.50 -8.76 19.61
CA MET A 1 16.20 -8.69 18.93
C MET A 1 15.98 -7.24 18.56
N THR A 2 15.99 -6.88 17.28
CA THR A 2 15.75 -5.50 16.86
C THR A 2 14.23 -5.30 16.84
N HIS A 3 13.69 -4.59 17.82
CA HIS A 3 12.28 -4.17 17.80
C HIS A 3 12.20 -2.88 16.98
N GLY A 4 11.75 -3.00 15.72
CA GLY A 4 11.45 -1.86 14.85
C GLY A 4 9.94 -1.62 14.80
N THR A 5 9.53 -0.36 14.87
CA THR A 5 8.12 0.04 14.68
C THR A 5 8.01 0.71 13.32
N VAL A 6 7.17 0.16 12.44
CA VAL A 6 6.93 0.72 11.10
C VAL A 6 5.54 1.33 11.04
N CYS A 7 5.46 2.62 10.70
CA CYS A 7 4.17 3.30 10.49
C CYS A 7 3.65 3.05 9.07
N LEU A 8 2.47 2.44 8.94
CA LEU A 8 1.79 2.19 7.67
C LEU A 8 0.44 2.90 7.64
N ASN A 9 0.11 3.54 6.51
CA ASN A 9 -1.22 4.10 6.26
C ASN A 9 -2.07 3.05 5.53
N VAL A 10 -3.07 2.51 6.22
CA VAL A 10 -3.91 1.42 5.70
C VAL A 10 -5.36 1.70 6.10
N GLY A 11 -6.29 1.54 5.15
CA GLY A 11 -7.71 1.72 5.38
C GLY A 11 -8.31 0.55 6.16
N ARG A 12 -9.44 0.76 6.85
CA ARG A 12 -10.15 -0.33 7.55
C ARG A 12 -10.69 -1.39 6.58
N ASP A 13 -11.08 -0.97 5.39
CA ASP A 13 -11.60 -1.84 4.33
C ASP A 13 -10.52 -2.56 3.54
N ASP A 14 -9.25 -2.20 3.75
CA ASP A 14 -8.13 -2.89 3.13
C ASP A 14 -8.03 -4.31 3.69
N ALA A 15 -7.65 -5.23 2.81
CA ALA A 15 -7.37 -6.61 3.19
C ALA A 15 -5.96 -6.73 3.80
N VAL A 16 -5.77 -7.75 4.64
CA VAL A 16 -4.50 -8.01 5.33
C VAL A 16 -3.34 -8.18 4.34
N TRP A 17 -3.58 -8.78 3.16
CA TRP A 17 -2.54 -8.91 2.12
C TRP A 17 -1.98 -7.55 1.66
N ALA A 18 -2.79 -6.48 1.65
CA ALA A 18 -2.34 -5.15 1.25
C ALA A 18 -1.36 -4.56 2.29
N VAL A 19 -1.54 -4.88 3.57
CA VAL A 19 -0.59 -4.53 4.65
C VAL A 19 0.74 -5.22 4.41
N GLU A 20 0.72 -6.52 4.08
CA GLU A 20 1.93 -7.31 3.88
C GLU A 20 2.76 -6.81 2.69
N VAL A 21 2.09 -6.42 1.60
CA VAL A 21 2.73 -5.83 0.42
C VAL A 21 3.35 -4.47 0.76
N LYS A 22 2.63 -3.59 1.46
CA LYS A 22 3.16 -2.30 1.92
C LYS A 22 4.37 -2.49 2.84
N LEU A 23 4.32 -3.49 3.71
CA LEU A 23 5.42 -3.82 4.61
C LEU A 23 6.62 -4.41 3.86
N GLN A 24 6.38 -5.25 2.86
CA GLN A 24 7.42 -5.76 1.97
C GLN A 24 8.11 -4.62 1.22
N TYR A 25 7.37 -3.63 0.74
CA TYR A 25 7.95 -2.48 0.05
C TYR A 25 8.83 -1.62 0.98
N LYS A 26 8.44 -1.45 2.25
CA LYS A 26 9.21 -0.63 3.21
C LYS A 26 10.42 -1.36 3.80
N GLU A 27 10.27 -2.62 4.20
CA GLU A 27 11.31 -3.38 4.93
C GLU A 27 12.04 -4.41 4.05
N GLY A 28 11.57 -4.66 2.82
CA GLY A 28 12.14 -5.68 1.93
C GLY A 28 11.82 -7.13 2.32
N ILE A 29 10.90 -7.34 3.27
CA ILE A 29 10.54 -8.67 3.79
C ILE A 29 9.49 -9.30 2.87
N PRO A 30 9.70 -10.50 2.29
CA PRO A 30 8.71 -11.13 1.42
C PRO A 30 7.43 -11.48 2.20
N ALA A 31 6.25 -11.12 1.65
CA ALA A 31 4.93 -11.32 2.28
C ALA A 31 4.70 -12.75 2.82
N LYS A 32 5.15 -13.79 2.09
CA LYS A 32 5.04 -15.20 2.51
C LYS A 32 5.76 -15.54 3.84
N LYS A 33 6.68 -14.69 4.30
CA LYS A 33 7.41 -14.85 5.58
C LYS A 33 6.86 -13.93 6.68
N GLN A 34 5.83 -13.14 6.41
CA GLN A 34 5.23 -12.25 7.39
C GLN A 34 4.10 -12.99 8.11
N THR A 35 4.04 -12.87 9.44
CA THR A 35 2.87 -13.28 10.20
C THR A 35 2.43 -12.10 11.05
N LEU A 36 1.29 -11.51 10.68
CA LEU A 36 0.69 -10.39 11.38
C LEU A 36 -0.21 -10.91 12.49
N THR A 37 -0.02 -10.39 13.70
CA THR A 37 -0.81 -10.75 14.88
C THR A 37 -1.39 -9.49 15.53
N HIS A 38 -2.68 -9.52 15.85
CA HIS A 38 -3.35 -8.48 16.63
C HIS A 38 -4.10 -9.12 17.81
N GLN A 39 -3.88 -8.62 19.04
CA GLN A 39 -4.54 -9.14 20.25
C GLN A 39 -4.44 -10.67 20.39
N SER A 40 -3.28 -11.25 20.04
CA SER A 40 -3.03 -12.70 20.05
C SER A 40 -3.79 -13.51 18.97
N ILE A 41 -4.43 -12.84 18.02
CA ILE A 41 -5.07 -13.46 16.86
C ILE A 41 -4.19 -13.23 15.63
N THR A 42 -3.80 -14.31 14.95
CA THR A 42 -3.13 -14.23 13.65
C THR A 42 -4.11 -13.77 12.59
N MET A 43 -3.72 -12.75 11.84
CA MET A 43 -4.53 -12.22 10.75
C MET A 43 -4.33 -13.06 9.49
N ASP A 44 -5.41 -13.30 8.76
CA ASP A 44 -5.38 -14.05 7.50
C ASP A 44 -5.53 -13.11 6.30
N ASN A 45 -4.81 -13.41 5.22
CA ASN A 45 -4.69 -12.56 4.04
C ASN A 45 -6.01 -12.31 3.31
N ASN A 46 -6.97 -13.22 3.49
CA ASN A 46 -8.28 -13.16 2.85
C ASN A 46 -9.31 -12.33 3.63
N HIS A 47 -8.96 -11.85 4.83
CA HIS A 47 -9.86 -11.08 5.69
C HIS A 47 -9.50 -9.59 5.67
N LYS A 48 -10.47 -8.74 6.03
CA LYS A 48 -10.27 -7.29 6.11
C LYS A 48 -9.69 -6.90 7.47
N ILE A 49 -8.97 -5.80 7.52
CA ILE A 49 -8.45 -5.26 8.80
C ILE A 49 -9.59 -4.93 9.77
N ALA A 50 -10.72 -4.44 9.26
CA ALA A 50 -11.92 -4.16 10.04
C ALA A 50 -12.44 -5.38 10.82
N ASP A 51 -12.30 -6.59 10.27
CA ASP A 51 -12.81 -7.82 10.89
C ASP A 51 -12.10 -8.15 12.21
N TYR A 52 -10.85 -7.70 12.36
CA TYR A 52 -10.02 -7.90 13.54
C TYR A 52 -10.16 -6.77 14.58
N LYS A 53 -11.14 -5.87 14.42
CA LYS A 53 -11.43 -4.76 15.34
C LYS A 53 -10.21 -3.86 15.62
N VAL A 54 -9.33 -3.73 14.63
CA VAL A 54 -8.17 -2.84 14.70
C VAL A 54 -8.69 -1.39 14.73
N ARG A 55 -8.36 -0.66 15.80
CA ARG A 55 -8.72 0.76 15.94
C ARG A 55 -7.85 1.62 15.01
N GLU A 56 -8.26 2.86 14.79
CA GLU A 56 -7.39 3.87 14.18
C GLU A 56 -6.08 3.96 14.99
N HIS A 57 -4.94 3.90 14.32
CA HIS A 57 -3.60 3.82 14.91
C HIS A 57 -3.32 2.56 15.76
N GLY A 58 -3.99 1.44 15.45
CA GLY A 58 -3.70 0.16 16.10
C GLY A 58 -2.30 -0.38 15.78
N THR A 59 -1.65 -0.98 16.78
CA THR A 59 -0.37 -1.67 16.60
C THR A 59 -0.60 -3.13 16.19
N LEU A 60 0.05 -3.56 15.11
CA LEU A 60 0.12 -4.95 14.68
C LEU A 60 1.50 -5.50 15.05
N GLN A 61 1.55 -6.72 15.57
CA GLN A 61 2.80 -7.41 15.86
C GLN A 61 3.20 -8.26 14.66
N LEU A 62 4.39 -8.02 14.12
CA LEU A 62 4.96 -8.83 13.05
C LEU A 62 5.86 -9.91 13.65
N TYR A 63 5.57 -11.17 13.33
CA TYR A 63 6.45 -12.31 13.59
C TYR A 63 7.11 -12.76 12.29
N LEU A 64 8.43 -12.94 12.34
CA LEU A 64 9.23 -13.50 11.26
C LEU A 64 9.73 -14.88 11.68
N PRO A 65 9.40 -15.97 10.95
CA PRO A 65 10.00 -17.27 11.20
C PRO A 65 11.49 -17.19 10.90
N VAL A 66 12.31 -17.49 11.90
CA VAL A 66 13.77 -17.46 11.80
C VAL A 66 14.22 -18.64 10.92
N ARG A 67 14.29 -18.44 9.62
CA ARG A 67 15.02 -19.31 8.70
C ARG A 67 16.07 -18.48 7.98
N ALA A 68 17.33 -18.77 8.28
CA ALA A 68 18.50 -18.19 7.66
C ALA A 68 18.36 -18.17 6.13
N GLY A 69 18.72 -17.06 5.50
CA GLY A 69 18.80 -16.97 4.04
C GLY A 69 17.96 -15.86 3.40
N THR A 70 18.26 -14.61 3.75
CA THR A 70 18.42 -13.53 2.77
C THR A 70 19.66 -12.76 3.21
N PHE A 71 20.82 -13.36 2.93
CA PHE A 71 22.11 -12.71 3.04
C PHE A 71 22.18 -11.68 1.90
N HIS A 72 22.02 -10.40 2.22
CA HIS A 72 22.40 -9.31 1.33
C HIS A 72 23.87 -8.96 1.60
N ILE A 73 24.67 -8.76 0.55
CA ILE A 73 26.14 -8.59 0.66
C ILE A 73 26.56 -7.34 1.47
N THR A 74 25.62 -6.46 1.82
CA THR A 74 25.82 -5.29 2.70
C THR A 74 25.58 -5.59 4.18
N SER A 75 25.48 -6.86 4.58
CA SER A 75 25.19 -7.21 5.98
C SER A 75 26.25 -6.76 6.99
N GLY A 76 27.37 -6.16 6.56
CA GLY A 76 27.98 -4.96 7.13
C GLY A 76 28.29 -4.93 8.62
N ARG A 77 28.22 -6.06 9.33
CA ARG A 77 28.41 -6.15 10.77
C ARG A 77 29.88 -6.31 11.10
N HIS A 78 30.62 -5.25 10.83
CA HIS A 78 31.73 -4.84 11.68
C HIS A 78 31.46 -3.41 12.14
N GLY A 79 31.51 -3.18 13.46
CA GLY A 79 31.45 -1.84 14.04
C GLY A 79 30.07 -1.32 14.48
N PHE A 80 29.23 -2.14 15.12
CA PHE A 80 28.05 -1.61 15.80
C PHE A 80 28.46 -0.86 17.08
N GLU A 81 28.65 0.45 16.97
CA GLU A 81 28.49 1.40 18.08
C GLU A 81 27.26 2.27 17.78
N ALA A 82 26.29 2.26 18.69
CA ALA A 82 25.11 3.10 18.59
C ALA A 82 25.52 4.57 18.75
N SER A 83 25.72 5.29 17.64
CA SER A 83 25.96 6.73 17.67
C SER A 83 24.62 7.45 17.83
N SER A 84 24.44 8.09 18.99
CA SER A 84 23.25 8.84 19.37
C SER A 84 23.12 10.21 18.66
N ASN A 85 23.62 10.35 17.43
CA ASN A 85 23.63 11.61 16.68
C ASN A 85 22.86 11.54 15.36
N CYS A 86 21.85 10.67 15.24
CA CYS A 86 20.85 10.85 14.18
C CYS A 86 20.15 12.19 14.44
N LEU A 87 20.17 13.09 13.45
CA LEU A 87 19.23 14.21 13.21
C LEU A 87 19.87 15.38 12.46
N ALA A 88 21.19 15.60 12.53
CA ALA A 88 21.77 16.83 11.93
C ALA A 88 22.07 16.73 10.42
N ASN A 89 22.61 15.59 9.95
CA ASN A 89 23.03 15.44 8.54
C ASN A 89 21.98 14.75 7.65
N GLU A 90 21.01 14.02 8.19
CA GLU A 90 19.94 13.41 7.36
C GLU A 90 18.88 14.44 6.93
N LEU A 91 18.69 15.52 7.71
CA LEU A 91 17.78 16.61 7.34
C LEU A 91 18.25 17.40 6.11
N SER A 92 19.55 17.50 5.85
CA SER A 92 20.07 18.19 4.66
C SER A 92 19.89 17.38 3.38
N MET A 93 19.85 16.04 3.45
CA MET A 93 19.53 15.19 2.29
C MET A 93 18.04 15.24 1.92
N LEU A 94 17.15 15.51 2.88
CA LEU A 94 15.71 15.64 2.65
C LEU A 94 15.31 16.97 1.98
N GLN A 95 16.16 18.01 2.03
CA GLN A 95 15.87 19.31 1.43
C GLN A 95 15.92 19.33 -0.11
N GLY A 96 16.43 18.27 -0.75
CA GLY A 96 16.42 18.11 -2.22
C GLY A 96 15.21 17.35 -2.79
N MET A 97 14.29 16.87 -1.94
CA MET A 97 13.16 16.03 -2.36
C MET A 97 11.90 16.81 -2.75
N ASP A 98 11.85 18.13 -2.56
CA ASP A 98 10.66 18.94 -2.84
C ASP A 98 10.40 19.09 -4.35
N GLU A 99 11.42 19.47 -5.14
CA GLU A 99 11.26 19.70 -6.58
C GLU A 99 11.01 18.40 -7.39
N THR A 100 11.60 17.28 -6.95
CA THR A 100 11.45 15.99 -7.63
C THR A 100 10.12 15.33 -7.30
N SER A 101 9.61 15.50 -6.08
CA SER A 101 8.27 15.02 -5.71
C SER A 101 7.17 15.87 -6.34
N ALA A 102 7.35 17.20 -6.47
CA ALA A 102 6.41 18.06 -7.19
C ALA A 102 6.24 17.66 -8.66
N LYS A 103 7.34 17.41 -9.38
CA LYS A 103 7.31 16.91 -10.77
C LYS A 103 6.63 15.55 -10.91
N LEU A 104 6.83 14.67 -9.91
CA LEU A 104 6.12 13.41 -9.89
C LEU A 104 4.64 13.69 -9.70
N VAL A 105 4.22 14.46 -8.69
CA VAL A 105 2.81 14.79 -8.43
C VAL A 105 2.13 15.35 -9.68
N GLU A 106 2.74 16.29 -10.40
CA GLU A 106 2.22 16.78 -11.68
C GLU A 106 2.11 15.67 -12.75
N ALA A 107 3.11 14.79 -12.87
CA ALA A 107 3.04 13.65 -13.79
C ALA A 107 1.98 12.60 -13.41
N TRP A 108 1.68 12.45 -12.11
CA TRP A 108 0.58 11.61 -11.61
C TRP A 108 -0.78 12.27 -11.90
N ASP A 109 -0.88 13.59 -11.83
CA ASP A 109 -2.08 14.40 -12.13
C ASP A 109 -2.52 14.25 -13.58
N VAL A 110 -1.58 14.22 -14.54
CA VAL A 110 -1.87 13.96 -15.97
C VAL A 110 -2.56 12.60 -16.19
N ARG A 111 -2.31 11.62 -15.31
CA ARG A 111 -2.97 10.31 -15.42
C ARG A 111 -4.40 10.33 -14.88
N ASP A 112 -4.73 11.24 -13.97
CA ASP A 112 -6.09 11.41 -13.48
C ASP A 112 -7.01 12.02 -14.56
N ASP A 113 -6.48 12.88 -15.43
CA ASP A 113 -7.19 13.32 -16.64
C ASP A 113 -7.51 12.16 -17.59
N VAL A 114 -6.58 11.21 -17.75
CA VAL A 114 -6.81 9.99 -18.54
C VAL A 114 -7.91 9.14 -17.91
N LEU A 115 -7.94 9.00 -16.58
CA LEU A 115 -9.01 8.28 -15.87
C LEU A 115 -10.37 8.97 -16.05
N LYS A 116 -10.41 10.31 -16.03
CA LYS A 116 -11.62 11.08 -16.29
C LYS A 116 -12.13 10.85 -17.71
N LEU A 117 -11.24 10.89 -18.71
CA LEU A 117 -11.60 10.61 -20.10
C LEU A 117 -12.14 9.19 -20.27
N ILE A 118 -11.52 8.19 -19.62
CA ILE A 118 -12.00 6.81 -19.61
C ILE A 118 -13.42 6.74 -19.02
N GLY A 119 -13.67 7.46 -17.92
CA GLY A 119 -15.01 7.56 -17.32
C GLY A 119 -16.04 8.16 -18.26
N GLU A 120 -15.70 9.24 -18.96
CA GLU A 120 -16.58 9.88 -19.95
C GLU A 120 -16.92 8.95 -21.13
N VAL A 121 -15.93 8.26 -21.68
CA VAL A 121 -16.12 7.28 -22.76
C VAL A 121 -16.99 6.10 -22.30
N THR A 122 -16.77 5.62 -21.08
CA THR A 122 -17.56 4.52 -20.49
C THR A 122 -19.03 4.93 -20.33
N ASN A 123 -19.28 6.13 -19.79
CA ASN A 123 -20.64 6.67 -19.64
C ASN A 123 -21.35 6.85 -20.99
N ALA A 124 -20.63 7.27 -22.04
CA ALA A 124 -21.20 7.39 -23.37
C ALA A 124 -21.62 6.02 -23.93
N PHE A 125 -20.82 4.98 -23.70
CA PHE A 125 -21.17 3.61 -24.08
C PHE A 125 -22.41 3.11 -23.35
N ASP A 126 -22.51 3.32 -22.03
CA ASP A 126 -23.67 2.91 -21.24
C ASP A 126 -24.96 3.60 -21.72
N ASN A 127 -24.87 4.89 -22.05
CA ASN A 127 -25.99 5.64 -22.64
C ASN A 127 -26.41 5.08 -24.00
N MET A 128 -25.46 4.71 -24.86
CA MET A 128 -25.77 4.10 -26.16
C MET A 128 -26.46 2.74 -25.99
N VAL A 129 -25.98 1.92 -25.06
CA VAL A 129 -26.60 0.62 -24.74
C VAL A 129 -28.02 0.82 -24.20
N MET A 130 -28.23 1.77 -23.29
CA MET A 130 -29.54 2.14 -22.76
C MET A 130 -30.51 2.55 -23.87
N LEU A 131 -30.09 3.46 -24.77
CA LEU A 131 -30.93 3.90 -25.89
C LEU A 131 -31.24 2.75 -26.85
N THR A 132 -30.28 1.89 -27.13
CA THR A 132 -30.48 0.71 -27.98
C THR A 132 -31.52 -0.23 -27.38
N ASN A 133 -31.43 -0.50 -26.08
CA ASN A 133 -32.40 -1.33 -25.36
C ASN A 133 -33.80 -0.70 -25.36
N VAL A 134 -33.91 0.62 -25.19
CA VAL A 134 -35.19 1.34 -25.24
C VAL A 134 -35.82 1.26 -26.64
N LEU A 135 -35.03 1.46 -27.70
CA LEU A 135 -35.50 1.36 -29.08
C LEU A 135 -35.96 -0.07 -29.42
N LEU A 136 -35.19 -1.09 -29.02
CA LEU A 136 -35.57 -2.49 -29.19
C LEU A 136 -36.87 -2.82 -28.45
N ALA A 137 -37.04 -2.31 -27.22
CA ALA A 137 -38.27 -2.50 -26.47
C ALA A 137 -39.49 -1.86 -27.15
N LYS A 138 -39.31 -0.68 -27.77
CA LYS A 138 -40.37 0.01 -28.53
C LYS A 138 -40.74 -0.71 -29.82
N LEU A 139 -39.77 -1.22 -30.56
CA LEU A 139 -40.02 -1.99 -31.79
C LEU A 139 -40.70 -3.35 -31.52
N ARG A 140 -40.51 -3.92 -30.33
CA ARG A 140 -41.16 -5.19 -29.94
C ARG A 140 -42.64 -5.03 -29.53
N GLN A 141 -43.10 -3.79 -29.29
CA GLN A 141 -44.47 -3.49 -28.87
C GLN A 141 -45.40 -3.10 -30.03
N THR A 142 -44.88 -2.96 -31.24
CA THR A 142 -45.62 -2.78 -32.50
C THR A 142 -45.70 -4.09 -33.27
#